data_AF-I3EK27-F1
#
_entry.id   AF-I3EK27-F1
#
_cell.length_a   1.000
_cell.length_b   1.000
_cell.length_c   1.000
_cell.angle_alpha   90.00
_cell.angle_beta   90.00
_cell.angle_gamma   90.00
#
_symmetry.space_group_name_H-M   'P 1'
#
loop_
_entity.id
_entity.type
_entity.pdbx_description
1 polymer ?
#
loop_
_entity_poly.entity_id
_entity_poly.type
_entity_poly.pdbx_seq_one_letter_code
_entity_poly.pdbx_strand_id
1 'polypeptide(L)'
;MSYSEDKLRIKLQTELFSSTGKVIPGLKDILIRILSDMNKQEPLFETKYAPLNNLAYNSLVLQILNSVNENSPYDENCIIAIVNKSIKNTKIIMNTIIDPNNHLSDYKKKHAYYDIMNNNHLVAAQVYKKRQNFFCHTINKLCALHNIYVLPDVILSSDALANLFEIVHSIDIPRIQRALEVILKHGDSLITINENGEEKSNIIELGLNNGDIYSLHLLTRVDTNDIHWLINIAYDSIFVESSSKHNNKYFSSLYYLLYFPIWQMCIKTETDHILSYIHKEVNNFQRSLDIFKGMKSLVIYDARVQFNINSIWKSPNFTFDTFKNNLVLKHTSSIIDKISVIANRPISTKVIITSEENNYQKTRNGNRYLNIKGKFARAFLVIMVIFALLLIFCGMFVLYPNEVNLFISNIFYFLFKKCKFSLH
;
A
#
# COMPACT_ATOMS: atom_id res chain seq x y z
N MET A 1 -7.13 2.81 26.03
CA MET A 1 -6.03 1.92 26.46
C MET A 1 -5.32 1.38 25.23
N SER A 2 -4.10 0.86 25.39
CA SER A 2 -3.17 0.45 24.32
C SER A 2 -2.91 -1.06 24.43
N TYR A 3 -2.54 -1.70 23.32
CA TYR A 3 -1.97 -3.04 23.24
C TYR A 3 -1.23 -3.53 24.52
N SER A 4 -1.52 -4.77 24.93
CA SER A 4 -0.88 -5.47 26.05
C SER A 4 -0.03 -6.64 25.54
N GLU A 5 1.28 -6.55 25.76
CA GLU A 5 2.22 -7.62 25.45
C GLU A 5 1.95 -8.88 26.28
N ASP A 6 1.63 -8.75 27.56
CA ASP A 6 1.35 -9.89 28.44
C ASP A 6 0.17 -10.72 27.93
N LYS A 7 -0.90 -10.06 27.47
CA LYS A 7 -2.05 -10.74 26.85
C LYS A 7 -1.64 -11.48 25.57
N LEU A 8 -0.79 -10.86 24.72
CA LEU A 8 -0.26 -11.53 23.53
C LEU A 8 0.53 -12.77 23.91
N ARG A 9 1.44 -12.64 24.88
CA ARG A 9 2.30 -13.74 25.36
C ARG A 9 1.46 -14.90 25.86
N ILE A 10 0.44 -14.65 26.68
CA ILE A 10 -0.49 -15.68 27.18
C ILE A 10 -1.19 -16.41 26.01
N LYS A 11 -1.69 -15.67 25.01
CA LYS A 11 -2.34 -16.28 23.82
C LYS A 11 -1.36 -17.11 23.00
N LEU A 12 -0.13 -16.63 22.79
CA LEU A 12 0.92 -17.38 22.09
C LEU A 12 1.26 -18.69 22.82
N GLN A 13 1.43 -18.63 24.14
CA GLN A 13 1.73 -19.81 24.95
C GLN A 13 0.59 -20.82 24.96
N THR A 14 -0.65 -20.34 24.90
CA THR A 14 -1.85 -21.20 24.83
C THR A 14 -1.94 -21.91 23.48
N GLU A 15 -1.77 -21.19 22.38
CA GLU A 15 -1.99 -21.74 21.03
C GLU A 15 -0.77 -22.48 20.47
N LEU A 16 0.44 -22.08 20.85
CA LEU A 16 1.70 -22.61 20.30
C LEU A 16 2.53 -23.34 21.36
N PHE A 17 1.89 -23.86 22.40
CA PHE A 17 2.53 -24.60 23.48
C PHE A 17 3.49 -25.66 22.92
N SER A 18 4.72 -25.72 23.45
CA SER A 18 5.78 -26.66 23.02
C SER A 18 6.26 -26.56 21.55
N SER A 19 5.98 -25.43 20.88
CA SER A 19 6.42 -25.19 19.50
C SER A 19 7.78 -24.47 19.39
N THR A 20 8.38 -24.06 20.51
CA THR A 20 9.69 -23.41 20.54
C THR A 20 10.74 -24.25 19.80
N GLY A 21 11.48 -23.61 18.90
CA GLY A 21 12.50 -24.27 18.08
C GLY A 21 11.94 -25.06 16.89
N LYS A 22 10.62 -25.08 16.66
CA LYS A 22 9.99 -25.74 15.50
C LYS A 22 9.54 -24.72 14.46
N VAL A 23 9.58 -25.13 13.20
CA VAL A 23 8.93 -24.39 12.10
C VAL A 23 7.42 -24.57 12.24
N ILE A 24 6.66 -23.47 12.23
CA ILE A 24 5.20 -23.48 12.38
C ILE A 24 4.57 -23.09 11.04
N PRO A 25 3.98 -24.05 10.30
CA PRO A 25 3.24 -23.74 9.08
C PRO A 25 2.06 -22.80 9.37
N GLY A 26 1.91 -21.74 8.56
CA GLY A 26 0.83 -20.77 8.72
C GLY A 26 0.95 -19.86 9.95
N LEU A 27 2.14 -19.74 10.54
CA LEU A 27 2.39 -18.87 11.69
C LEU A 27 1.87 -17.45 11.48
N LYS A 28 1.98 -16.89 10.27
CA LYS A 28 1.45 -15.54 10.00
C LYS A 28 -0.06 -15.45 10.23
N ASP A 29 -0.82 -16.41 9.70
CA ASP A 29 -2.28 -16.41 9.84
C ASP A 29 -2.70 -16.66 11.29
N ILE A 30 -1.98 -17.52 12.04
CA ILE A 30 -2.19 -17.71 13.48
C ILE A 30 -1.99 -16.39 14.23
N LEU A 31 -0.90 -15.68 13.97
CA LEU A 31 -0.61 -14.39 14.61
C LEU A 31 -1.67 -13.34 14.29
N ILE A 32 -2.08 -13.25 13.03
CA ILE A 32 -3.12 -12.32 12.59
C ILE A 32 -4.45 -12.64 13.27
N ARG A 33 -4.82 -13.92 13.39
CA ARG A 33 -6.02 -14.36 14.13
C ARG A 33 -5.95 -13.96 15.61
N ILE A 34 -4.85 -14.28 16.30
CA ILE A 34 -4.62 -13.88 17.70
C ILE A 34 -4.80 -12.38 17.87
N LEU A 35 -4.18 -11.57 17.00
CA LEU A 35 -4.27 -10.11 17.05
C LEU A 35 -5.68 -9.60 16.69
N SER A 36 -6.38 -10.26 15.76
CA SER A 36 -7.78 -9.97 15.45
C SER A 36 -8.67 -10.16 16.67
N ASP A 37 -8.54 -11.29 17.34
CA ASP A 37 -9.33 -11.65 18.51
C ASP A 37 -9.03 -10.71 19.68
N MET A 38 -7.75 -10.35 19.88
CA MET A 38 -7.37 -9.31 20.83
C MET A 38 -8.04 -7.98 20.49
N ASN A 39 -8.00 -7.55 19.23
CA ASN A 39 -8.56 -6.26 18.79
C ASN A 39 -10.10 -6.19 18.94
N LYS A 40 -10.80 -7.32 18.79
CA LYS A 40 -12.25 -7.44 19.02
C LYS A 40 -12.61 -7.26 20.51
N GLN A 41 -11.77 -7.78 21.41
CA GLN A 41 -11.98 -7.68 22.85
C GLN A 41 -11.59 -6.30 23.39
N GLU A 42 -10.44 -5.80 22.96
CA GLU A 42 -9.90 -4.50 23.35
C GLU A 42 -9.13 -3.90 22.18
N PRO A 43 -9.44 -2.66 21.75
CA PRO A 43 -8.75 -2.03 20.64
C PRO A 43 -7.23 -2.03 20.82
N LEU A 44 -6.49 -2.54 19.83
CA LEU A 44 -5.02 -2.58 19.86
C LEU A 44 -4.41 -1.18 19.83
N PHE A 45 -5.14 -0.22 19.26
CA PHE A 45 -4.70 1.14 19.01
C PHE A 45 -5.48 2.15 19.87
N GLU A 46 -4.82 3.24 20.23
CA GLU A 46 -5.41 4.35 21.00
C GLU A 46 -6.61 4.97 20.26
N THR A 47 -7.58 5.51 21.03
CA THR A 47 -8.83 6.10 20.51
C THR A 47 -8.61 7.23 19.51
N LYS A 48 -7.47 7.94 19.58
CA LYS A 48 -7.11 8.97 18.60
C LYS A 48 -6.97 8.42 17.17
N TYR A 49 -6.72 7.12 17.01
CA TYR A 49 -6.64 6.44 15.72
C TYR A 49 -7.97 5.86 15.24
N ALA A 50 -9.06 5.98 16.02
CA ALA A 50 -10.36 5.42 15.69
C ALA A 50 -10.87 5.75 14.27
N PRO A 51 -10.70 6.99 13.75
CA PRO A 51 -11.11 7.31 12.38
C PRO A 51 -10.36 6.54 11.28
N LEU A 52 -9.22 5.94 11.61
CA LEU A 52 -8.34 5.19 10.71
C LEU A 52 -8.24 3.71 11.08
N ASN A 53 -9.19 3.17 11.86
CA ASN A 53 -9.10 1.82 12.42
C ASN A 53 -8.87 0.73 11.37
N ASN A 54 -9.55 0.79 10.21
CA ASN A 54 -9.38 -0.22 9.17
C ASN A 54 -7.98 -0.13 8.58
N LEU A 55 -7.52 1.09 8.28
CA LEU A 55 -6.17 1.30 7.78
C LEU A 55 -5.11 0.87 8.80
N ALA A 56 -5.28 1.22 10.08
CA ALA A 56 -4.35 0.85 11.15
C ALA A 56 -4.25 -0.68 11.27
N TYR A 57 -5.38 -1.37 11.37
CA TYR A 57 -5.40 -2.83 11.48
C TYR A 57 -4.77 -3.51 10.25
N ASN A 58 -5.15 -3.10 9.04
CA ASN A 58 -4.58 -3.67 7.82
C ASN A 58 -3.09 -3.31 7.62
N SER A 59 -2.65 -2.15 8.12
CA SER A 59 -1.22 -1.80 8.17
C SER A 59 -0.47 -2.76 9.08
N LEU A 60 -0.99 -3.04 10.28
CA LEU A 60 -0.42 -4.02 11.20
C LEU A 60 -0.33 -5.41 10.55
N VAL A 61 -1.41 -5.87 9.90
CA VAL A 61 -1.43 -7.14 9.17
C VAL A 61 -0.32 -7.18 8.11
N LEU A 62 -0.16 -6.13 7.30
CA LEU A 62 0.93 -6.07 6.30
C LEU A 62 2.33 -6.06 6.93
N GLN A 63 2.52 -5.38 8.07
CA GLN A 63 3.79 -5.40 8.79
C GLN A 63 4.14 -6.82 9.26
N ILE A 64 3.18 -7.55 9.82
CA ILE A 64 3.37 -8.94 10.26
C ILE A 64 3.68 -9.85 9.07
N LEU A 65 2.89 -9.78 8.00
CA LEU A 65 3.05 -10.62 6.80
C LEU A 65 4.42 -10.46 6.13
N ASN A 66 5.01 -9.26 6.21
CA ASN A 66 6.31 -8.96 5.62
C ASN A 66 7.49 -9.18 6.58
N SER A 67 7.26 -9.19 7.90
CA SER A 67 8.34 -9.29 8.90
C SER A 67 8.55 -10.70 9.43
N VAL A 68 7.49 -11.53 9.49
CA VAL A 68 7.59 -12.90 9.99
C VAL A 68 8.19 -13.80 8.91
N ASN A 69 9.25 -14.53 9.24
CA ASN A 69 9.80 -15.60 8.41
C ASN A 69 9.24 -16.95 8.88
N GLU A 70 8.30 -17.51 8.12
CA GLU A 70 7.66 -18.79 8.46
C GLU A 70 8.59 -19.99 8.29
N ASN A 71 9.74 -19.82 7.63
CA ASN A 71 10.74 -20.88 7.50
C ASN A 71 11.73 -20.90 8.68
N SER A 72 11.64 -19.94 9.60
CA SER A 72 12.48 -19.89 10.79
C SER A 72 11.82 -20.66 11.95
N PRO A 73 12.63 -21.33 12.80
CA PRO A 73 12.15 -21.86 14.06
C PRO A 73 11.43 -20.80 14.89
N TYR A 74 10.31 -21.18 15.50
CA TYR A 74 9.54 -20.31 16.37
C TYR A 74 10.34 -19.96 17.63
N ASP A 75 10.47 -18.66 17.85
CA ASP A 75 10.96 -18.06 19.08
C ASP A 75 9.94 -17.00 19.52
N GLU A 76 9.33 -17.22 20.68
CA GLU A 76 8.28 -16.35 21.22
C GLU A 76 8.76 -14.90 21.37
N ASN A 77 9.98 -14.69 21.86
CA ASN A 77 10.51 -13.35 22.10
C ASN A 77 10.79 -12.62 20.79
N CYS A 78 11.27 -13.32 19.77
CA CYS A 78 11.41 -12.78 18.42
C CYS A 78 10.05 -12.39 17.83
N ILE A 79 9.02 -13.23 17.98
CA ILE A 79 7.68 -12.94 17.49
C ILE A 79 7.08 -11.73 18.21
N ILE A 80 7.19 -11.66 19.53
CA ILE A 80 6.74 -10.51 20.32
C ILE A 80 7.46 -9.24 19.89
N ALA A 81 8.78 -9.30 19.67
CA ALA A 81 9.55 -8.15 19.17
C ALA A 81 9.06 -7.68 17.79
N ILE A 82 8.75 -8.62 16.88
CA ILE A 82 8.18 -8.31 15.56
C ILE A 82 6.81 -7.64 15.71
N VAL A 83 5.93 -8.15 16.57
CA VAL A 83 4.60 -7.57 16.81
C VAL A 83 4.72 -6.16 17.41
N ASN A 84 5.55 -5.98 18.44
CA ASN A 84 5.81 -4.69 19.06
C ASN A 84 6.33 -3.66 18.04
N LYS A 85 7.30 -4.05 17.21
CA LYS A 85 7.82 -3.21 16.12
C LYS A 85 6.73 -2.88 15.10
N SER A 86 5.90 -3.85 14.73
CA SER A 86 4.80 -3.67 13.77
C SER A 86 3.74 -2.70 14.28
N ILE A 87 3.37 -2.79 15.56
CA ILE A 87 2.46 -1.85 16.23
C ILE A 87 3.08 -0.45 16.26
N LYS A 88 4.36 -0.32 16.65
CA LYS A 88 5.09 0.95 16.66
C LYS A 88 5.11 1.59 15.26
N ASN A 89 5.48 0.82 14.23
CA ASN A 89 5.50 1.27 12.84
C ASN A 89 4.11 1.73 12.40
N THR A 90 3.06 0.97 12.72
CA THR A 90 1.68 1.34 12.41
C THR A 90 1.29 2.67 13.06
N LYS A 91 1.64 2.90 14.33
CA LYS A 91 1.42 4.19 15.00
C LYS A 91 2.13 5.35 14.28
N ILE A 92 3.38 5.15 13.82
CA ILE A 92 4.12 6.14 13.04
C ILE A 92 3.40 6.48 11.73
N ILE A 93 2.88 5.47 11.02
CA ILE A 93 2.10 5.68 9.79
C ILE A 93 0.82 6.46 10.08
N MET A 94 0.08 6.11 11.14
CA MET A 94 -1.16 6.83 11.51
C MET A 94 -0.88 8.28 11.89
N ASN A 95 0.17 8.55 12.67
CA ASN A 95 0.57 9.92 13.02
C ASN A 95 0.93 10.75 11.78
N THR A 96 1.53 10.14 10.76
CA THR A 96 1.84 10.84 9.49
C THR A 96 0.57 11.33 8.77
N ILE A 97 -0.57 10.65 8.98
CA ILE A 97 -1.87 11.04 8.43
C ILE A 97 -2.57 12.05 9.36
N ILE A 98 -2.50 11.85 10.68
CA ILE A 98 -3.23 12.65 11.67
C ILE A 98 -2.56 14.00 11.95
N ASP A 99 -1.24 14.03 12.12
CA ASP A 99 -0.52 15.21 12.60
C ASP A 99 -0.63 16.42 11.65
N PRO A 100 -0.44 16.27 10.31
CA PRO A 100 -0.62 17.39 9.38
C PRO A 100 -2.05 17.95 9.39
N ASN A 101 -3.03 17.12 9.76
CA ASN A 101 -4.43 17.52 9.83
C ASN A 101 -4.78 18.23 11.12
N ASN A 102 -3.97 18.19 12.18
CA ASN A 102 -4.28 18.88 13.42
C ASN A 102 -4.49 20.40 13.20
N HIS A 103 -3.84 20.98 12.20
CA HIS A 103 -4.00 22.36 11.77
C HIS A 103 -5.30 22.67 11.00
N LEU A 104 -6.03 21.66 10.53
CA LEU A 104 -7.40 21.85 10.04
C LEU A 104 -8.31 22.04 11.27
N SER A 105 -8.70 23.28 11.57
CA SER A 105 -9.60 23.58 12.69
C SER A 105 -10.99 22.92 12.56
N ASP A 106 -11.37 22.52 11.35
CA ASP A 106 -12.67 21.97 11.02
C ASP A 106 -12.73 20.45 11.15
N TYR A 107 -13.56 19.96 12.09
CA TYR A 107 -13.81 18.55 12.33
C TYR A 107 -14.36 17.81 11.10
N LYS A 108 -15.26 18.43 10.32
CA LYS A 108 -15.87 17.77 9.14
C LYS A 108 -14.83 17.51 8.06
N LYS A 109 -13.88 18.44 7.87
CA LYS A 109 -12.77 18.29 6.91
C LYS A 109 -11.82 17.18 7.31
N LYS A 110 -11.46 17.10 8.60
CA LYS A 110 -10.66 16.02 9.16
C LYS A 110 -11.33 14.66 8.91
N HIS A 111 -12.61 14.55 9.23
CA HIS A 111 -13.35 13.30 9.05
C HIS A 111 -13.43 12.88 7.58
N ALA A 112 -13.77 13.79 6.68
CA ALA A 112 -13.80 13.50 5.24
C ALA A 112 -12.45 13.03 4.68
N TYR A 113 -11.34 13.60 5.17
CA TYR A 113 -10.00 13.16 4.80
C TYR A 113 -9.67 11.77 5.35
N TYR A 114 -9.96 11.53 6.64
CA TYR A 114 -9.76 10.23 7.26
C TYR A 114 -10.59 9.14 6.60
N ASP A 115 -11.83 9.42 6.18
CA ASP A 115 -12.67 8.46 5.47
C ASP A 115 -12.05 8.00 4.15
N ILE A 116 -11.42 8.91 3.40
CA ILE A 116 -10.71 8.56 2.16
C ILE A 116 -9.52 7.64 2.48
N MET A 117 -8.72 8.00 3.48
CA MET A 117 -7.52 7.24 3.85
C MET A 117 -7.84 5.89 4.48
N ASN A 118 -8.91 5.83 5.29
CA ASN A 118 -9.34 4.64 5.98
C ASN A 118 -9.89 3.59 4.99
N ASN A 119 -10.40 4.01 3.83
CA ASN A 119 -10.88 3.14 2.74
C ASN A 119 -9.83 2.99 1.62
N ASN A 120 -8.57 2.76 1.97
CA ASN A 120 -7.49 2.60 1.00
C ASN A 120 -7.51 1.21 0.32
N HIS A 121 -8.09 1.15 -0.88
CA HIS A 121 -8.21 -0.10 -1.64
C HIS A 121 -6.87 -0.72 -2.07
N LEU A 122 -5.77 0.04 -2.15
CA LEU A 122 -4.44 -0.53 -2.44
C LEU A 122 -3.92 -1.36 -1.28
N VAL A 123 -4.15 -0.90 -0.05
CA VAL A 123 -3.81 -1.64 1.16
C VAL A 123 -4.65 -2.92 1.23
N ALA A 124 -5.95 -2.84 0.98
CA ALA A 124 -6.84 -4.01 0.94
C ALA A 124 -6.40 -5.05 -0.11
N ALA A 125 -6.11 -4.60 -1.34
CA ALA A 125 -5.63 -5.48 -2.41
C ALA A 125 -4.29 -6.14 -2.05
N GLN A 126 -3.40 -5.42 -1.37
CA GLN A 126 -2.12 -5.96 -0.92
C GLN A 126 -2.28 -7.00 0.20
N VAL A 127 -3.21 -6.77 1.15
CA VAL A 127 -3.55 -7.75 2.19
C VAL A 127 -4.13 -9.01 1.56
N TYR A 128 -5.09 -8.85 0.65
CA TYR A 128 -5.68 -9.95 -0.12
C TYR A 128 -4.60 -10.76 -0.86
N LYS A 129 -3.74 -10.09 -1.62
CA LYS A 129 -2.63 -10.73 -2.35
C LYS A 129 -1.72 -11.55 -1.43
N LYS A 130 -1.36 -11.00 -0.28
CA LYS A 130 -0.44 -11.67 0.67
C LYS A 130 -1.09 -12.83 1.43
N ARG A 131 -2.43 -12.86 1.50
CA ARG A 131 -3.22 -13.88 2.20
C ARG A 131 -4.18 -14.59 1.26
N GLN A 132 -3.81 -14.75 -0.01
CA GLN A 132 -4.70 -15.29 -1.04
C GLN A 132 -5.24 -16.66 -0.64
N ASN A 133 -4.38 -17.56 -0.14
CA ASN A 133 -4.79 -18.90 0.28
C ASN A 133 -5.85 -18.87 1.40
N PHE A 134 -5.62 -18.05 2.43
CA PHE A 134 -6.57 -17.84 3.52
C PHE A 134 -7.93 -17.34 3.00
N PHE A 135 -7.92 -16.30 2.15
CA PHE A 135 -9.15 -15.73 1.63
C PHE A 135 -9.88 -16.67 0.67
N CYS A 136 -9.17 -17.34 -0.25
CA CYS A 136 -9.78 -18.33 -1.14
C CYS A 136 -10.45 -19.45 -0.35
N HIS A 137 -9.79 -19.98 0.68
CA HIS A 137 -10.38 -21.00 1.55
C HIS A 137 -11.64 -20.49 2.25
N THR A 138 -11.54 -19.33 2.90
CA THR A 138 -12.66 -18.70 3.64
C THR A 138 -13.86 -18.41 2.74
N ILE A 139 -13.61 -17.87 1.55
CA ILE A 139 -14.66 -17.49 0.59
C ILE A 139 -15.32 -18.72 -0.03
N ASN A 140 -14.56 -19.76 -0.37
CA ASN A 140 -15.13 -21.02 -0.86
C ASN A 140 -16.03 -21.67 0.20
N LYS A 141 -15.63 -21.61 1.47
CA LYS A 141 -16.44 -22.10 2.59
C LYS A 141 -17.73 -21.28 2.76
N LEU A 142 -17.66 -19.95 2.64
CA LEU A 142 -18.84 -19.10 2.62
C LEU A 142 -19.80 -19.46 1.48
N CYS A 143 -19.28 -19.71 0.28
CA CYS A 143 -20.11 -20.11 -0.86
C CYS A 143 -20.87 -21.41 -0.56
N ALA A 144 -20.20 -22.40 0.02
CA ALA A 144 -20.83 -23.66 0.41
C ALA A 144 -21.92 -23.45 1.48
N LEU A 145 -21.64 -22.67 2.53
CA LEU A 145 -22.60 -22.40 3.61
C LEU A 145 -23.87 -21.65 3.14
N HIS A 146 -23.75 -20.84 2.09
CA HIS A 146 -24.85 -20.05 1.52
C HIS A 146 -25.46 -20.65 0.25
N ASN A 147 -25.05 -21.88 -0.12
CA ASN A 147 -25.48 -22.54 -1.36
C ASN A 147 -25.25 -21.67 -2.62
N ILE A 148 -24.21 -20.84 -2.62
CA ILE A 148 -23.82 -20.04 -3.78
C ILE A 148 -23.03 -20.96 -4.69
N TYR A 149 -23.51 -21.14 -5.91
CA TYR A 149 -22.87 -22.01 -6.88
C TYR A 149 -21.41 -21.59 -7.08
N VAL A 150 -20.49 -22.51 -6.78
CA VAL A 150 -19.07 -22.27 -6.97
C VAL A 150 -18.86 -22.06 -8.46
N LEU A 151 -18.52 -20.82 -8.84
CA LEU A 151 -18.07 -20.50 -10.20
C LEU A 151 -17.13 -21.60 -10.69
N PRO A 152 -17.40 -22.24 -11.84
CA PRO A 152 -16.60 -23.36 -12.30
C PRO A 152 -15.14 -22.92 -12.48
N ASP A 153 -14.20 -23.84 -12.26
CA ASP A 153 -12.77 -23.56 -12.44
C ASP A 153 -12.42 -23.12 -13.88
N VAL A 154 -13.35 -23.30 -14.80
CA VAL A 154 -13.27 -22.93 -16.23
C VAL A 154 -13.56 -21.44 -16.49
N ILE A 155 -14.05 -20.65 -15.52
CA ILE A 155 -14.15 -19.20 -15.74
C ILE A 155 -12.75 -18.64 -15.97
N LEU A 156 -12.51 -18.12 -17.18
CA LEU A 156 -11.27 -17.44 -17.49
C LEU A 156 -11.14 -16.23 -16.55
N SER A 157 -9.95 -16.02 -15.98
CA SER A 157 -9.64 -14.86 -15.11
C SER A 157 -10.16 -13.54 -15.69
N SER A 158 -10.11 -13.37 -17.01
CA SER A 158 -10.64 -12.21 -17.72
C SER A 158 -12.16 -12.03 -17.63
N ASP A 159 -12.94 -13.11 -17.59
CA ASP A 159 -14.40 -13.06 -17.44
C ASP A 159 -14.80 -12.78 -16.00
N ALA A 160 -14.11 -13.39 -15.02
CA ALA A 160 -14.29 -13.05 -13.61
C ALA A 160 -13.97 -11.56 -13.37
N LEU A 161 -12.91 -11.05 -13.99
CA LEU A 161 -12.56 -9.65 -13.93
C LEU A 161 -13.60 -8.74 -14.59
N ALA A 162 -14.16 -9.12 -15.74
CA ALA A 162 -15.24 -8.37 -16.38
C ALA A 162 -16.45 -8.20 -15.43
N ASN A 163 -16.84 -9.31 -14.79
CA ASN A 163 -17.92 -9.31 -13.80
C ASN A 163 -17.59 -8.46 -12.56
N LEU A 164 -16.34 -8.44 -12.10
CA LEU A 164 -15.90 -7.57 -10.99
C LEU A 164 -16.07 -6.07 -11.27
N PHE A 165 -16.18 -5.68 -12.53
CA PHE A 165 -16.45 -4.29 -12.90
C PHE A 165 -17.94 -3.97 -13.05
N GLU A 166 -18.83 -4.94 -12.93
CA GLU A 166 -20.25 -4.65 -12.88
C GLU A 166 -20.59 -3.86 -11.61
N ILE A 167 -21.69 -3.11 -11.70
CA ILE A 167 -22.19 -2.32 -10.60
C ILE A 167 -23.10 -3.19 -9.73
N VAL A 168 -22.91 -3.14 -8.42
CA VAL A 168 -23.89 -3.65 -7.45
C VAL A 168 -25.03 -2.64 -7.37
N HIS A 169 -26.10 -2.87 -8.15
CA HIS A 169 -27.18 -1.89 -8.35
C HIS A 169 -27.83 -1.37 -7.05
N SER A 170 -27.87 -2.16 -5.99
CA SER A 170 -28.46 -1.75 -4.71
C SER A 170 -27.68 -0.63 -3.99
N ILE A 171 -26.38 -0.49 -4.27
CA ILE A 171 -25.49 0.48 -3.61
C ILE A 171 -24.68 1.33 -4.59
N ASP A 172 -24.89 1.16 -5.90
CA ASP A 172 -24.24 1.90 -6.99
C ASP A 172 -22.69 1.92 -6.94
N ILE A 173 -22.09 0.83 -6.48
CA ILE A 173 -20.62 0.66 -6.34
C ILE A 173 -20.17 -0.54 -7.18
N PRO A 174 -18.98 -0.48 -7.82
CA PRO A 174 -18.40 -1.63 -8.53
C PRO A 174 -18.14 -2.81 -7.60
N ARG A 175 -18.41 -4.04 -8.08
CA ARG A 175 -18.18 -5.27 -7.29
C ARG A 175 -16.75 -5.36 -6.75
N ILE A 176 -15.74 -4.97 -7.53
CA ILE A 176 -14.34 -4.95 -7.08
C ILE A 176 -14.11 -4.02 -5.88
N GLN A 177 -14.71 -2.83 -5.87
CA GLN A 177 -14.59 -1.90 -4.74
C GLN A 177 -15.30 -2.47 -3.53
N ARG A 178 -16.53 -2.98 -3.72
CA ARG A 178 -17.29 -3.60 -2.65
C ARG A 178 -16.56 -4.79 -2.03
N ALA A 179 -15.98 -5.68 -2.84
CA ALA A 179 -15.20 -6.82 -2.37
C ALA A 179 -13.98 -6.36 -1.55
N LEU A 180 -13.25 -5.34 -2.01
CA LEU A 180 -12.09 -4.79 -1.28
C LEU A 180 -12.50 -4.09 0.01
N GLU A 181 -13.64 -3.39 0.05
CA GLU A 181 -14.19 -2.83 1.28
C GLU A 181 -14.53 -3.92 2.30
N VAL A 182 -15.10 -5.04 1.85
CA VAL A 182 -15.41 -6.18 2.72
C VAL A 182 -14.13 -6.82 3.27
N ILE A 183 -13.11 -7.04 2.44
CA ILE A 183 -11.80 -7.52 2.89
C ILE A 183 -11.20 -6.58 3.94
N LEU A 184 -11.23 -5.28 3.64
CA LEU A 184 -10.63 -4.24 4.49
C LEU A 184 -11.31 -4.14 5.86
N LYS A 185 -12.65 -4.22 5.91
CA LYS A 185 -13.44 -4.03 7.14
C LYS A 185 -13.66 -5.31 7.92
N HIS A 186 -13.79 -6.45 7.22
CA HIS A 186 -14.35 -7.67 7.78
C HIS A 186 -13.57 -8.94 7.43
N GLY A 187 -12.44 -8.85 6.73
CA GLY A 187 -11.72 -10.01 6.18
C GLY A 187 -11.45 -11.13 7.19
N ASP A 188 -11.04 -10.79 8.41
CA ASP A 188 -10.75 -11.74 9.51
C ASP A 188 -11.98 -12.12 10.35
N SER A 189 -13.17 -11.68 9.95
CA SER A 189 -14.43 -11.90 10.69
C SER A 189 -15.51 -12.53 9.82
N LEU A 190 -15.20 -12.92 8.58
CA LEU A 190 -16.16 -13.51 7.64
C LEU A 190 -16.74 -14.85 8.10
N ILE A 191 -15.92 -15.64 8.80
CA ILE A 191 -16.28 -16.90 9.46
C ILE A 191 -15.98 -16.74 10.95
N THR A 192 -16.88 -17.23 11.81
CA THR A 192 -16.71 -17.31 13.27
C THR A 192 -16.69 -18.76 13.71
N ILE A 193 -16.14 -19.03 14.88
CA ILE A 193 -16.12 -20.37 15.49
C ILE A 193 -17.07 -20.33 16.69
N ASN A 194 -18.02 -21.26 16.76
CA ASN A 194 -18.93 -21.35 17.91
C ASN A 194 -18.27 -22.03 19.12
N GLU A 195 -18.98 -22.09 20.24
CA GLU A 195 -18.49 -22.71 21.49
C GLU A 195 -18.10 -24.19 21.32
N ASN A 196 -18.67 -24.87 20.33
CA ASN A 196 -18.37 -26.28 19.99
C ASN A 196 -17.17 -26.43 19.04
N GLY A 197 -16.54 -25.34 18.62
CA GLY A 197 -15.44 -25.37 17.65
C GLY A 197 -15.87 -25.44 16.18
N GLU A 198 -17.16 -25.34 15.89
CA GLU A 198 -17.70 -25.39 14.54
C GLU A 198 -17.66 -24.00 13.88
N GLU A 199 -17.17 -23.95 12.65
CA GLU A 199 -17.15 -22.74 11.85
C GLU A 199 -18.53 -22.38 11.30
N LYS A 200 -18.96 -21.14 11.52
CA LYS A 200 -20.23 -20.57 11.05
C LYS A 200 -20.00 -19.32 10.21
N SER A 201 -20.93 -19.08 9.29
CA SER A 201 -20.92 -17.84 8.51
C SER A 201 -21.32 -16.65 9.38
N ASN A 202 -20.57 -15.55 9.28
CA ASN A 202 -20.84 -14.31 10.00
C ASN A 202 -21.42 -13.20 9.10
N ILE A 203 -21.78 -13.54 7.86
CA ILE A 203 -22.15 -12.57 6.82
C ILE A 203 -23.34 -11.68 7.25
N ILE A 204 -24.37 -12.26 7.85
CA ILE A 204 -25.58 -11.52 8.26
C ILE A 204 -25.27 -10.53 9.39
N GLU A 205 -24.51 -10.93 10.40
CA GLU A 205 -24.14 -10.05 11.53
C GLU A 205 -23.24 -8.89 11.08
N LEU A 206 -22.45 -9.11 10.03
CA LEU A 206 -21.63 -8.08 9.40
C LEU A 206 -22.42 -7.15 8.44
N GLY A 207 -23.73 -7.36 8.29
CA GLY A 207 -24.57 -6.58 7.37
C GLY A 207 -24.26 -6.84 5.89
N LEU A 208 -23.72 -8.02 5.57
CA LEU A 208 -23.37 -8.46 4.23
C LEU A 208 -24.47 -9.35 3.65
N ASN A 209 -24.50 -9.49 2.32
CA ASN A 209 -25.49 -10.31 1.62
C ASN A 209 -24.84 -11.27 0.59
N ASN A 210 -25.66 -12.09 -0.06
CA ASN A 210 -25.18 -13.06 -1.06
C ASN A 210 -24.48 -12.39 -2.27
N GLY A 211 -24.87 -11.17 -2.62
CA GLY A 211 -24.18 -10.38 -3.65
C GLY A 211 -22.77 -9.95 -3.23
N ASP A 212 -22.53 -9.73 -1.94
CA ASP A 212 -21.20 -9.49 -1.38
C ASP A 212 -20.35 -10.76 -1.43
N ILE A 213 -20.91 -11.91 -1.04
CA ILE A 213 -20.22 -13.21 -1.15
C ILE A 213 -19.88 -13.51 -2.61
N TYR A 214 -20.80 -13.26 -3.55
CA TYR A 214 -20.54 -13.41 -4.98
C TYR A 214 -19.40 -12.50 -5.47
N SER A 215 -19.36 -11.25 -5.02
CA SER A 215 -18.29 -10.30 -5.37
C SER A 215 -16.93 -10.74 -4.82
N LEU A 216 -16.90 -11.27 -3.59
CA LEU A 216 -15.71 -11.91 -3.02
C LEU A 216 -15.31 -13.16 -3.81
N HIS A 217 -16.28 -13.99 -4.22
CA HIS A 217 -16.01 -15.20 -4.97
C HIS A 217 -15.37 -14.89 -6.33
N LEU A 218 -15.89 -13.89 -7.05
CA LEU A 218 -15.26 -13.39 -8.27
C LEU A 218 -13.82 -12.94 -8.05
N LEU A 219 -13.52 -12.27 -6.92
CA LEU A 219 -12.17 -11.84 -6.56
C LEU A 219 -11.20 -13.03 -6.45
N THR A 220 -11.65 -14.20 -5.99
CA THR A 220 -10.82 -15.43 -5.89
C THR A 220 -10.42 -16.00 -7.25
N ARG A 221 -11.13 -15.63 -8.32
CA ARG A 221 -10.93 -16.15 -9.68
C ARG A 221 -10.05 -15.26 -10.56
N VAL A 222 -9.59 -14.12 -10.04
CA VAL A 222 -8.73 -13.17 -10.75
C VAL A 222 -7.31 -13.20 -10.21
N ASP A 223 -6.32 -13.03 -11.09
CA ASP A 223 -4.92 -12.87 -10.68
C ASP A 223 -4.77 -11.65 -9.75
N THR A 224 -4.15 -11.86 -8.60
CA THR A 224 -3.99 -10.80 -7.57
C THR A 224 -3.15 -9.62 -8.06
N ASN A 225 -2.24 -9.82 -9.02
CA ASN A 225 -1.47 -8.75 -9.64
C ASN A 225 -2.35 -7.88 -10.53
N ASP A 226 -3.29 -8.49 -11.26
CA ASP A 226 -4.22 -7.75 -12.12
C ASP A 226 -5.09 -6.83 -11.26
N ILE A 227 -5.63 -7.31 -10.14
CA ILE A 227 -6.42 -6.50 -9.19
C ILE A 227 -5.66 -5.26 -8.74
N HIS A 228 -4.42 -5.43 -8.24
CA HIS A 228 -3.61 -4.29 -7.77
C HIS A 228 -3.29 -3.32 -8.91
N TRP A 229 -2.89 -3.86 -10.07
CA TRP A 229 -2.53 -3.05 -11.22
C TRP A 229 -3.73 -2.24 -11.77
N LEU A 230 -4.93 -2.82 -11.77
CA LEU A 230 -6.14 -2.16 -12.26
C LEU A 230 -6.60 -1.03 -11.35
N ILE A 231 -6.50 -1.19 -10.02
CA ILE A 231 -6.77 -0.10 -9.07
C ILE A 231 -5.76 1.02 -9.30
N ASN A 232 -4.48 0.69 -9.51
CA ASN A 232 -3.45 1.69 -9.83
C ASN A 232 -3.81 2.46 -11.11
N ILE A 233 -4.17 1.76 -12.19
CA ILE A 233 -4.58 2.39 -13.46
C ILE A 233 -5.80 3.30 -13.25
N ALA A 234 -6.83 2.80 -12.56
CA ALA A 234 -8.05 3.54 -12.33
C ALA A 234 -7.79 4.84 -11.56
N TYR A 235 -6.98 4.78 -10.51
CA TYR A 235 -6.74 5.93 -9.64
C TYR A 235 -5.67 6.87 -10.21
N ASP A 236 -4.73 6.36 -11.00
CA ASP A 236 -3.76 7.18 -11.73
C ASP A 236 -4.42 7.93 -12.90
N SER A 237 -5.60 7.48 -13.35
CA SER A 237 -6.38 8.14 -14.40
C SER A 237 -7.20 9.34 -13.91
N ILE A 238 -7.31 9.56 -12.58
CA ILE A 238 -8.07 10.66 -11.97
C ILE A 238 -7.09 11.71 -11.47
N PHE A 239 -7.07 12.86 -12.13
CA PHE A 239 -6.12 13.94 -11.86
C PHE A 239 -6.75 15.14 -11.19
N VAL A 240 -5.93 15.81 -10.38
CA VAL A 240 -6.32 17.05 -9.73
C VAL A 240 -5.93 18.25 -10.58
N GLU A 241 -6.91 19.07 -10.95
CA GLU A 241 -6.67 20.42 -11.48
C GLU A 241 -6.70 21.42 -10.31
N SER A 242 -5.54 21.99 -9.95
CA SER A 242 -5.39 22.93 -8.83
C SER A 242 -4.79 24.26 -9.30
N SER A 243 -5.13 25.35 -8.60
CA SER A 243 -4.60 26.70 -8.87
C SER A 243 -3.56 27.18 -7.86
N SER A 244 -2.82 26.27 -7.21
CA SER A 244 -1.85 26.68 -6.19
C SER A 244 -0.73 27.55 -6.79
N LYS A 245 -0.30 28.58 -6.02
CA LYS A 245 0.64 29.64 -6.43
C LYS A 245 2.07 29.17 -6.72
N HIS A 246 2.38 27.90 -6.49
CA HIS A 246 3.73 27.36 -6.62
C HIS A 246 3.84 26.49 -7.88
N ASN A 247 4.08 27.11 -9.03
CA ASN A 247 4.52 26.54 -10.32
C ASN A 247 3.50 25.70 -11.13
N ASN A 248 3.61 25.81 -12.48
CA ASN A 248 3.02 25.01 -13.57
C ASN A 248 1.97 23.93 -13.19
N LYS A 249 0.73 24.03 -13.72
CA LYS A 249 -0.35 23.00 -13.68
C LYS A 249 0.13 21.64 -13.13
N TYR A 250 0.08 21.46 -11.80
CA TYR A 250 0.44 20.18 -11.19
C TYR A 250 -0.72 19.22 -11.35
N PHE A 251 -0.66 18.41 -12.40
CA PHE A 251 -1.47 17.21 -12.52
C PHE A 251 -0.83 16.13 -11.65
N SER A 252 -1.25 16.05 -10.39
CA SER A 252 -1.02 14.87 -9.55
C SER A 252 -2.28 14.04 -9.56
N SER A 253 -2.14 12.74 -9.82
CA SER A 253 -3.28 11.83 -9.76
C SER A 253 -3.66 11.53 -8.31
N LEU A 254 -4.91 11.13 -8.09
CA LEU A 254 -5.37 10.68 -6.78
C LEU A 254 -4.56 9.48 -6.27
N TYR A 255 -4.11 8.62 -7.19
CA TYR A 255 -3.17 7.54 -6.86
C TYR A 255 -1.93 8.06 -6.12
N TYR A 256 -1.22 9.07 -6.65
CA TYR A 256 -0.01 9.59 -6.03
C TYR A 256 -0.27 10.48 -4.81
N LEU A 257 -1.42 11.15 -4.73
CA LEU A 257 -1.73 12.05 -3.62
C LEU A 257 -2.25 11.32 -2.38
N LEU A 258 -3.06 10.27 -2.58
CA LEU A 258 -3.81 9.64 -1.49
C LEU A 258 -3.32 8.23 -1.20
N TYR A 259 -3.25 7.40 -2.25
CA TYR A 259 -3.22 5.96 -2.05
C TYR A 259 -1.81 5.39 -2.00
N PHE A 260 -0.97 5.75 -2.96
CA PHE A 260 0.39 5.21 -3.12
C PHE A 260 1.31 5.50 -1.94
N PRO A 261 1.37 6.73 -1.38
CA PRO A 261 2.27 7.01 -0.27
C PRO A 261 1.95 6.18 0.97
N ILE A 262 0.65 6.02 1.28
CA ILE A 262 0.19 5.21 2.40
C ILE A 262 0.53 3.74 2.17
N TRP A 263 0.20 3.21 1.00
CA TRP A 263 0.51 1.82 0.64
C TRP A 263 2.01 1.54 0.75
N GLN A 264 2.87 2.44 0.24
CA GLN A 264 4.33 2.33 0.34
C GLN A 264 4.85 2.29 1.77
N MET A 265 4.27 3.09 2.67
CA MET A 265 4.62 3.02 4.10
C MET A 265 4.22 1.68 4.71
N CYS A 266 3.03 1.18 4.38
CA CYS A 266 2.50 -0.06 4.95
C CYS A 266 3.32 -1.32 4.59
N ILE A 267 4.00 -1.32 3.44
CA ILE A 267 4.79 -2.48 3.00
C ILE A 267 6.26 -2.47 3.48
N LYS A 268 6.74 -1.36 4.06
CA LYS A 268 8.10 -1.25 4.61
C LYS A 268 8.12 -1.76 6.05
N THR A 269 9.03 -2.68 6.39
CA THR A 269 9.09 -3.31 7.73
C THR A 269 10.10 -2.66 8.67
N GLU A 270 11.14 -2.04 8.12
CA GLU A 270 12.15 -1.35 8.91
C GLU A 270 11.72 0.06 9.29
N THR A 271 11.77 0.38 10.59
CA THR A 271 11.34 1.69 11.12
C THR A 271 12.12 2.82 10.47
N ASP A 272 13.43 2.67 10.28
CA ASP A 272 14.27 3.70 9.65
C ASP A 272 13.92 3.91 8.17
N HIS A 273 13.53 2.84 7.46
CA HIS A 273 13.05 2.96 6.08
C HIS A 273 11.70 3.66 5.99
N ILE A 274 10.80 3.40 6.95
CA ILE A 274 9.52 4.11 7.07
C ILE A 274 9.80 5.59 7.35
N LEU A 275 10.63 5.91 8.35
CA LEU A 275 10.98 7.28 8.72
C LEU A 275 11.71 8.02 7.59
N SER A 276 12.62 7.36 6.88
CA SER A 276 13.29 7.94 5.71
C SER A 276 12.31 8.24 4.58
N TYR A 277 11.37 7.32 4.33
CA TYR A 277 10.32 7.54 3.35
C TYR A 277 9.39 8.69 3.78
N ILE A 278 8.94 8.70 5.03
CA ILE A 278 8.18 9.78 5.63
C ILE A 278 8.94 11.09 5.48
N HIS A 279 10.21 11.20 5.86
CA HIS A 279 10.96 12.45 5.73
C HIS A 279 10.99 12.97 4.29
N LYS A 280 11.14 12.06 3.30
CA LYS A 280 11.08 12.40 1.87
C LYS A 280 9.68 12.82 1.40
N GLU A 281 8.63 12.26 2.00
CA GLU A 281 7.25 12.34 1.52
C GLU A 281 6.31 13.11 2.48
N VAL A 282 6.77 13.62 3.63
CA VAL A 282 5.99 14.39 4.62
C VAL A 282 5.48 15.67 3.99
N ASN A 283 6.33 16.29 3.16
CA ASN A 283 5.92 17.40 2.32
C ASN A 283 4.76 17.01 1.40
N ASN A 284 4.61 15.75 1.00
CA ASN A 284 3.54 15.31 0.12
C ASN A 284 2.18 15.19 0.82
N PHE A 285 2.09 14.82 2.11
CA PHE A 285 0.80 14.78 2.80
C PHE A 285 0.24 16.19 3.07
N GLN A 286 1.08 17.08 3.58
CA GLN A 286 0.71 18.49 3.77
C GLN A 286 0.41 19.17 2.42
N ARG A 287 1.24 18.92 1.40
CA ARG A 287 0.98 19.36 0.03
C ARG A 287 -0.30 18.78 -0.55
N SER A 288 -0.65 17.53 -0.24
CA SER A 288 -1.90 16.92 -0.73
C SER A 288 -3.11 17.67 -0.17
N LEU A 289 -3.10 18.01 1.12
CA LEU A 289 -4.14 18.85 1.73
C LEU A 289 -4.20 20.24 1.07
N ASP A 290 -3.06 20.87 0.81
CA ASP A 290 -3.04 22.19 0.15
C ASP A 290 -3.47 22.12 -1.32
N ILE A 291 -3.16 21.02 -2.01
CA ILE A 291 -3.66 20.72 -3.36
C ILE A 291 -5.19 20.59 -3.33
N PHE A 292 -5.76 19.86 -2.36
CA PHE A 292 -7.20 19.71 -2.19
C PHE A 292 -7.88 21.04 -1.88
N LYS A 293 -7.32 21.86 -0.97
CA LYS A 293 -7.83 23.23 -0.70
C LYS A 293 -7.83 24.10 -1.96
N GLY A 294 -6.80 23.99 -2.79
CA GLY A 294 -6.66 24.72 -4.05
C GLY A 294 -7.35 24.10 -5.27
N MET A 295 -7.98 22.94 -5.11
CA MET A 295 -8.53 22.14 -6.22
C MET A 295 -9.73 22.83 -6.87
N LYS A 296 -9.73 22.89 -8.20
CA LYS A 296 -10.83 23.41 -9.01
C LYS A 296 -11.72 22.29 -9.55
N SER A 297 -11.10 21.24 -10.06
CA SER A 297 -11.80 20.11 -10.66
C SER A 297 -10.99 18.82 -10.55
N LEU A 298 -11.70 17.69 -10.64
CA LEU A 298 -11.10 16.41 -10.99
C LEU A 298 -11.20 16.22 -12.50
N VAL A 299 -10.11 15.78 -13.10
CA VAL A 299 -9.98 15.55 -14.54
C VAL A 299 -9.69 14.08 -14.76
N ILE A 300 -10.57 13.40 -15.49
CA ILE A 300 -10.43 11.98 -15.82
C ILE A 300 -9.84 11.89 -17.22
N TYR A 301 -8.67 11.26 -17.30
CA TYR A 301 -7.96 11.02 -18.56
C TYR A 301 -8.18 9.59 -19.06
N ASP A 302 -7.93 9.38 -20.34
CA ASP A 302 -8.07 8.08 -20.96
C ASP A 302 -6.87 7.19 -20.59
N ALA A 303 -7.13 6.19 -19.75
CA ALA A 303 -6.10 5.26 -19.29
C ALA A 303 -5.41 4.47 -20.43
N ARG A 304 -6.07 4.30 -21.58
CA ARG A 304 -5.48 3.64 -22.78
C ARG A 304 -4.23 4.34 -23.28
N VAL A 305 -4.18 5.64 -23.08
CA VAL A 305 -3.08 6.49 -23.54
C VAL A 305 -1.88 6.39 -22.58
N GLN A 306 -2.09 6.02 -21.32
CA GLN A 306 -1.05 5.95 -20.30
C GLN A 306 -0.54 4.54 -20.01
N PHE A 307 -1.35 3.51 -20.24
CA PHE A 307 -1.04 2.13 -19.84
C PHE A 307 -1.26 1.16 -21.00
N ASN A 308 -0.38 0.17 -21.14
CA ASN A 308 -0.58 -0.95 -22.07
C ASN A 308 -1.54 -1.97 -21.45
N ILE A 309 -2.83 -1.66 -21.52
CA ILE A 309 -3.92 -2.40 -20.88
C ILE A 309 -4.45 -3.57 -21.72
N ASN A 310 -3.94 -3.74 -22.93
CA ASN A 310 -4.33 -4.82 -23.85
C ASN A 310 -3.98 -6.23 -23.33
N SER A 311 -3.04 -6.36 -22.40
CA SER A 311 -2.67 -7.68 -21.83
C SER A 311 -3.71 -8.25 -20.86
N ILE A 312 -4.47 -7.38 -20.19
CA ILE A 312 -5.53 -7.76 -19.23
C ILE A 312 -6.85 -8.05 -19.97
N TRP A 313 -7.07 -7.39 -21.10
CA TRP A 313 -8.35 -7.32 -21.79
C TRP A 313 -8.52 -8.44 -22.81
N LYS A 314 -8.55 -9.67 -22.32
CA LYS A 314 -8.75 -10.87 -23.16
C LYS A 314 -10.21 -11.33 -23.23
N SER A 315 -11.08 -10.83 -22.36
CA SER A 315 -12.50 -11.20 -22.35
C SER A 315 -13.26 -10.40 -23.43
N PRO A 316 -14.07 -11.05 -24.27
CA PRO A 316 -14.97 -10.37 -25.19
C PRO A 316 -16.09 -9.59 -24.47
N ASN A 317 -16.36 -9.92 -23.19
CA ASN A 317 -17.39 -9.27 -22.38
C ASN A 317 -16.88 -8.01 -21.67
N PHE A 318 -15.61 -7.65 -21.87
CA PHE A 318 -14.98 -6.52 -21.22
C PHE A 318 -14.61 -5.43 -22.25
N THR A 319 -15.04 -4.20 -21.98
CA THR A 319 -14.63 -3.02 -22.76
C THR A 319 -13.96 -1.98 -21.85
N PHE A 320 -13.06 -1.17 -22.43
CA PHE A 320 -12.49 -0.04 -21.72
C PHE A 320 -13.57 0.93 -21.19
N ASP A 321 -14.65 1.12 -21.96
CA ASP A 321 -15.75 1.97 -21.53
C ASP A 321 -16.46 1.42 -20.30
N THR A 322 -16.61 0.10 -20.17
CA THR A 322 -17.11 -0.54 -18.94
C THR A 322 -16.19 -0.23 -17.76
N PHE A 323 -14.87 -0.37 -17.91
CA PHE A 323 -13.91 -0.03 -16.84
C PHE A 323 -13.94 1.46 -16.47
N LYS A 324 -13.95 2.34 -17.47
CA LYS A 324 -14.02 3.79 -17.25
C LYS A 324 -15.32 4.17 -16.54
N ASN A 325 -16.46 3.69 -17.04
CA ASN A 325 -17.77 4.09 -16.54
C ASN A 325 -18.08 3.47 -15.18
N ASN A 326 -17.76 2.19 -15.02
CA ASN A 326 -18.10 1.50 -13.79
C ASN A 326 -17.03 1.70 -12.74
N LEU A 327 -15.73 1.56 -13.05
CA LEU A 327 -14.70 1.68 -12.01
C LEU A 327 -14.25 3.14 -11.79
N VAL A 328 -13.78 3.83 -12.84
CA VAL A 328 -13.15 5.15 -12.69
C VAL A 328 -14.15 6.23 -12.31
N LEU A 329 -15.28 6.33 -13.03
CA LEU A 329 -16.32 7.32 -12.74
C LEU A 329 -16.98 7.07 -11.40
N LYS A 330 -17.40 5.83 -11.09
CA LYS A 330 -18.03 5.54 -9.78
C LYS A 330 -17.06 5.74 -8.62
N HIS A 331 -15.78 5.40 -8.77
CA HIS A 331 -14.79 5.75 -7.76
C HIS A 331 -14.74 7.26 -7.52
N THR A 332 -14.66 8.04 -8.61
CA THR A 332 -14.61 9.49 -8.54
C THR A 332 -15.85 10.05 -7.83
N SER A 333 -17.04 9.56 -8.18
CA SER A 333 -18.29 9.92 -7.51
C SER A 333 -18.31 9.55 -6.03
N SER A 334 -17.72 8.42 -5.63
CA SER A 334 -17.70 7.98 -4.21
C SER A 334 -16.85 8.87 -3.28
N ILE A 335 -15.91 9.65 -3.85
CA ILE A 335 -14.98 10.49 -3.10
C ILE A 335 -15.15 11.99 -3.34
N ILE A 336 -15.88 12.41 -4.38
CA ILE A 336 -16.00 13.83 -4.76
C ILE A 336 -16.62 14.67 -3.65
N ASP A 337 -17.61 14.15 -2.93
CA ASP A 337 -18.26 14.87 -1.84
C ASP A 337 -17.30 15.08 -0.68
N LYS A 338 -16.51 14.06 -0.34
CA LYS A 338 -15.47 14.14 0.70
C LYS A 338 -14.39 15.15 0.32
N ILE A 339 -13.95 15.13 -0.94
CA ILE A 339 -13.00 16.12 -1.47
C ILE A 339 -13.60 17.54 -1.45
N SER A 340 -14.88 17.70 -1.77
CA SER A 340 -15.59 18.98 -1.73
C SER A 340 -15.70 19.54 -0.31
N VAL A 341 -15.94 18.67 0.69
CA VAL A 341 -15.89 19.04 2.11
C VAL A 341 -14.49 19.54 2.48
N ILE A 342 -13.43 18.81 2.12
CA ILE A 342 -12.03 19.22 2.38
C ILE A 342 -11.71 20.57 1.73
N ALA A 343 -12.11 20.74 0.47
CA ALA A 343 -11.91 21.98 -0.29
C ALA A 343 -12.79 23.15 0.17
N ASN A 344 -13.82 22.88 1.00
CA ASN A 344 -14.83 23.83 1.43
C ASN A 344 -15.59 24.49 0.27
N ARG A 345 -15.79 23.75 -0.82
CA ARG A 345 -16.53 24.18 -2.01
C ARG A 345 -16.89 22.99 -2.88
N PRO A 346 -17.93 23.10 -3.73
CA PRO A 346 -18.21 22.09 -4.73
C PRO A 346 -17.02 21.92 -5.68
N ILE A 347 -16.64 20.67 -5.95
CA ILE A 347 -15.64 20.31 -6.96
C ILE A 347 -16.35 19.71 -8.17
N SER A 348 -16.01 20.21 -9.35
CA SER A 348 -16.54 19.67 -10.61
C SER A 348 -15.69 18.48 -11.10
N THR A 349 -16.30 17.57 -11.86
CA THR A 349 -15.59 16.50 -12.57
C THR A 349 -15.62 16.77 -14.07
N LYS A 350 -14.49 16.61 -14.75
CA LYS A 350 -14.34 16.74 -16.20
C LYS A 350 -13.79 15.45 -16.77
N VAL A 351 -14.30 15.01 -17.91
CA VAL A 351 -13.80 13.83 -18.64
C VAL A 351 -13.13 14.31 -19.92
N ILE A 352 -11.87 13.94 -20.14
CA ILE A 352 -11.10 14.31 -21.34
C ILE A 352 -10.84 13.06 -22.17
N ILE A 353 -11.24 13.11 -23.44
CA ILE A 353 -11.14 12.02 -24.42
C ILE A 353 -10.25 12.53 -25.57
N THR A 354 -8.93 12.35 -25.45
CA THR A 354 -7.98 12.12 -26.57
C THR A 354 -7.50 13.21 -27.56
N SER A 355 -7.58 14.53 -27.32
CA SER A 355 -6.87 15.50 -28.20
C SER A 355 -5.94 16.51 -27.54
N GLU A 356 -6.17 16.91 -26.28
CA GLU A 356 -5.29 17.84 -25.55
C GLU A 356 -4.09 17.15 -24.85
N GLU A 357 -4.06 15.81 -24.83
CA GLU A 357 -3.06 14.99 -24.12
C GLU A 357 -1.67 14.96 -24.77
N ASN A 358 -1.53 15.25 -26.07
CA ASN A 358 -0.23 15.28 -26.75
C ASN A 358 0.72 16.33 -26.14
N ASN A 359 0.18 17.42 -25.58
CA ASN A 359 0.98 18.41 -24.86
C ASN A 359 1.35 17.96 -23.42
N TYR A 360 0.54 17.10 -22.80
CA TYR A 360 0.77 16.59 -21.45
C TYR A 360 1.78 15.43 -21.39
N GLN A 361 1.71 14.47 -22.34
CA GLN A 361 2.75 13.43 -22.46
C GLN A 361 4.13 14.04 -22.70
N LYS A 362 4.20 15.14 -23.48
CA LYS A 362 5.43 15.91 -23.73
C LYS A 362 6.04 16.48 -22.45
N THR A 363 5.22 16.94 -21.50
CA THR A 363 5.67 17.50 -20.21
C THR A 363 6.01 16.43 -19.18
N ARG A 364 5.25 15.31 -19.10
CA ARG A 364 5.57 14.17 -18.20
C ARG A 364 6.85 13.45 -18.63
N ASN A 365 7.01 13.18 -19.94
CA ASN A 365 8.23 12.59 -20.47
C ASN A 365 9.41 13.55 -20.42
N GLY A 366 9.20 14.86 -20.66
CA GLY A 366 10.22 15.90 -20.49
C GLY A 366 10.79 15.92 -19.07
N ASN A 367 9.94 15.90 -18.04
CA ASN A 367 10.38 15.92 -16.64
C ASN A 367 11.08 14.62 -16.20
N ARG A 368 10.64 13.44 -16.68
CA ARG A 368 11.36 12.17 -16.42
C ARG A 368 12.70 12.13 -17.15
N TYR A 369 12.77 12.55 -18.42
CA TYR A 369 14.01 12.59 -19.19
C TYR A 369 15.02 13.59 -18.63
N LEU A 370 14.57 14.77 -18.18
CA LEU A 370 15.45 15.76 -17.52
C LEU A 370 16.03 15.21 -16.20
N ASN A 371 15.23 14.50 -15.41
CA ASN A 371 15.68 13.95 -14.12
C ASN A 371 16.64 12.75 -14.30
N ILE A 372 16.43 11.94 -15.35
CA ILE A 372 17.34 10.84 -15.72
C ILE A 372 18.65 11.40 -16.31
N LYS A 373 18.59 12.38 -17.22
CA LYS A 373 19.79 13.06 -17.75
C LYS A 373 20.59 13.76 -16.66
N GLY A 374 19.91 14.41 -15.70
CA GLY A 374 20.58 15.06 -14.57
C GLY A 374 21.33 14.06 -13.66
N LYS A 375 20.74 12.89 -13.40
CA LYS A 375 21.40 11.83 -12.63
C LYS A 375 22.53 11.15 -13.42
N PHE A 376 22.32 10.92 -14.71
CA PHE A 376 23.32 10.32 -15.58
C PHE A 376 24.52 11.26 -15.79
N ALA A 377 24.29 12.55 -16.00
CA ALA A 377 25.34 13.56 -16.11
C ALA A 377 26.17 13.68 -14.82
N ARG A 378 25.53 13.63 -13.64
CA ARG A 378 26.25 13.62 -12.35
C ARG A 378 27.07 12.34 -12.15
N ALA A 379 26.50 11.17 -12.47
CA ALA A 379 27.23 9.91 -12.39
C ALA A 379 28.42 9.88 -13.35
N PHE A 380 28.23 10.36 -14.58
CA PHE A 380 29.29 10.49 -15.59
C PHE A 380 30.41 11.45 -15.14
N LEU A 381 30.06 12.60 -14.54
CA LEU A 381 31.03 13.54 -13.98
C LEU A 381 31.86 12.91 -12.86
N VAL A 382 31.22 12.17 -11.95
CA VAL A 382 31.91 11.46 -10.86
C VAL A 382 32.88 10.41 -11.42
N ILE A 383 32.45 9.63 -12.41
CA ILE A 383 33.31 8.63 -13.08
C ILE A 383 34.50 9.30 -13.77
N MET A 384 34.28 10.42 -14.47
CA MET A 384 35.35 11.16 -15.13
C MET A 384 36.38 11.72 -14.14
N VAL A 385 35.93 12.23 -12.98
CA VAL A 385 36.84 12.71 -11.92
C VAL A 385 37.65 11.56 -11.34
N ILE A 386 37.03 10.43 -11.04
CA ILE A 386 37.74 9.23 -10.56
C ILE A 386 38.77 8.76 -11.59
N PHE A 387 38.40 8.75 -12.87
CA PHE A 387 39.30 8.35 -13.95
C PHE A 387 40.48 9.31 -14.12
N ALA A 388 40.24 10.62 -14.04
CA ALA A 388 41.29 11.63 -14.07
C ALA A 388 42.26 11.49 -12.89
N LEU A 389 41.75 11.25 -11.68
CA LEU A 389 42.56 11.00 -10.49
C LEU A 389 43.40 9.72 -10.62
N LEU A 390 42.83 8.65 -11.20
CA LEU A 390 43.55 7.41 -11.49
C LEU A 390 44.67 7.63 -12.51
N LEU A 391 44.42 8.40 -13.58
CA LEU A 391 45.45 8.73 -14.57
C LEU A 391 46.58 9.57 -13.98
N ILE A 392 46.26 10.55 -13.13
CA ILE A 392 47.27 11.32 -12.39
C ILE A 392 48.08 10.39 -11.49
N PHE A 393 47.41 9.48 -10.77
CA PHE A 393 48.06 8.52 -9.88
C PHE A 393 48.98 7.54 -10.63
N CYS A 394 48.52 6.98 -11.75
CA CYS A 394 49.33 6.16 -12.64
C CYS A 394 50.51 6.95 -13.24
N GLY A 395 50.29 8.20 -13.64
CA GLY A 395 51.34 9.09 -14.13
C GLY A 395 52.43 9.34 -13.08
N MET A 396 52.03 9.57 -11.82
CA MET A 396 52.99 9.68 -10.70
C MET A 396 53.76 8.38 -10.49
N PHE A 397 53.13 7.22 -10.63
CA PHE A 397 53.81 5.92 -10.54
C PHE A 397 54.85 5.70 -11.63
N VAL A 398 54.61 6.20 -12.85
CA VAL A 398 55.54 6.08 -13.98
C VAL A 398 56.69 7.09 -13.88
N LEU A 399 56.39 8.33 -13.49
CA LEU A 399 57.36 9.42 -13.47
C LEU A 399 58.21 9.45 -12.18
N TYR A 400 57.62 9.03 -11.05
CA TYR A 400 58.20 9.12 -9.70
C TYR A 400 58.02 7.80 -8.92
N PRO A 401 58.48 6.66 -9.46
CA PRO A 401 58.22 5.35 -8.86
C PRO A 401 58.80 5.20 -7.46
N ASN A 402 59.94 5.84 -7.17
CA ASN A 402 60.60 5.75 -5.88
C ASN A 402 59.90 6.58 -4.81
N GLU A 403 59.48 7.81 -5.13
CA GLU A 403 58.75 8.67 -4.19
C GLU A 403 57.35 8.13 -3.89
N VAL A 404 56.66 7.59 -4.89
CA VAL A 404 55.33 6.98 -4.71
C VAL A 404 55.41 5.70 -3.88
N ASN A 405 56.41 4.85 -4.11
CA ASN A 405 56.63 3.66 -3.27
C ASN A 405 56.99 4.04 -1.83
N LEU A 406 57.76 5.11 -1.61
CA LEU A 406 58.06 5.61 -0.27
C LEU A 406 56.80 6.16 0.43
N PHE A 407 55.96 6.89 -0.31
CA PHE A 407 54.69 7.41 0.19
C PHE A 407 53.70 6.30 0.58
N ILE A 408 53.55 5.29 -0.29
CA ILE A 408 52.71 4.11 -0.02
C ILE A 408 53.26 3.32 1.16
N SER A 409 54.58 3.08 1.21
CA SER A 409 55.23 2.42 2.34
C SER A 409 54.99 3.17 3.66
N ASN A 410 55.06 4.50 3.65
CA ASN A 410 54.75 5.33 4.82
C ASN A 410 53.27 5.28 5.22
N ILE A 411 52.33 5.24 4.27
CA ILE A 411 50.90 5.05 4.56
C ILE A 411 50.66 3.67 5.17
N PHE A 412 51.21 2.60 4.59
CA PHE A 412 51.09 1.26 5.13
C PHE A 412 51.73 1.16 6.51
N TYR A 413 52.91 1.76 6.72
CA TYR A 413 53.57 1.83 8.02
C TYR A 413 52.71 2.58 9.05
N PHE A 414 52.09 3.69 8.67
CA PHE A 414 51.18 4.45 9.55
C PHE A 414 49.90 3.68 9.89
N LEU A 415 49.30 2.98 8.92
CA LEU A 415 48.12 2.14 9.12
C LEU A 415 48.44 0.90 9.98
N PHE A 416 49.58 0.25 9.76
CA PHE A 416 50.04 -0.88 10.57
C PHE A 416 50.43 -0.47 11.99
N LYS A 417 51.05 0.70 12.18
CA LYS A 417 51.39 1.23 13.51
C LYS A 417 50.14 1.57 14.33
N LYS A 418 49.05 2.00 13.68
CA LYS A 418 47.74 2.16 14.35
C LYS A 418 47.05 0.83 14.69
N CYS A 419 47.28 -0.24 13.94
CA CYS A 419 46.70 -1.56 14.23
C CYS A 419 47.42 -2.33 15.35
N LYS A 420 48.65 -1.95 15.72
CA LYS A 420 49.43 -2.61 16.80
C LYS A 420 49.12 -2.14 18.23
N PHE A 421 48.11 -1.28 18.43
CA PHE A 421 47.71 -0.74 19.75
C PHE A 421 46.32 -1.21 20.25
N SER A 422 45.82 -2.36 19.79
CA SER A 422 44.51 -2.90 20.22
C SER A 422 44.56 -4.38 20.65
N LEU A 423 45.70 -4.87 21.12
CA LEU A 423 45.83 -6.18 21.77
C LEU A 423 46.66 -6.03 23.04
N HIS A 424 46.05 -5.42 24.07
CA HIS A 424 46.17 -5.84 25.46
C HIS A 424 44.96 -5.39 26.26
#